data_AF-A0A1F5WDN2-F1
#
_entry.id   AF-A0A1F5WDN2-F1
#
_cell.length_a   1.000
_cell.length_b   1.000
_cell.length_c   1.000
_cell.angle_alpha   90.00
_cell.angle_beta   90.00
_cell.angle_gamma   90.00
#
_symmetry.space_group_name_H-M   'P 1'
#
loop_
_entity.id
_entity.type
_entity.pdbx_description
1 polymer ?
#
loop_
_entity_poly.entity_id
_entity_poly.type
_entity_poly.pdbx_seq_one_letter_code
_entity_poly.pdbx_strand_id
1 'polypeptide(L)' 'MAERSISTSAIVDALRNPTRVLYDVDNRLLFKKLYKNKDKERLLLIVAEMEKEIFKVITVIDTSKVKKYL' A
#
# COMPACT_ATOMS: atom_id res chain seq x y z
N MET A 1 8.73 -6.40 9.60
CA MET A 1 8.03 -6.71 8.32
C MET A 1 7.88 -8.21 8.06
N ALA A 2 8.74 -9.06 8.65
CA ALA A 2 8.59 -10.53 8.65
C ALA A 2 7.23 -11.01 9.19
N GLU A 3 6.58 -10.26 10.08
CA GLU A 3 5.27 -10.58 10.68
C GLU A 3 4.08 -10.63 9.71
N ARG A 4 4.20 -10.13 8.46
CA ARG A 4 3.10 -10.18 7.48
C ARG A 4 3.43 -10.89 6.16
N SER A 5 4.64 -11.46 6.03
CA SER A 5 5.11 -12.09 4.77
C SER A 5 4.96 -11.20 3.52
N ILE A 6 4.99 -9.87 3.68
CA ILE A 6 4.92 -8.92 2.57
C ILE A 6 6.36 -8.64 2.13
N SER A 7 6.66 -8.83 0.85
CA SER A 7 7.99 -8.54 0.33
C SER A 7 8.22 -7.03 0.30
N THR A 8 9.42 -6.60 0.70
CA THR A 8 9.84 -5.20 0.59
C THR A 8 9.74 -4.70 -0.86
N SER A 9 10.01 -5.58 -1.83
CA SER A 9 9.84 -5.28 -3.25
C SER A 9 8.42 -4.90 -3.64
N ALA A 10 7.39 -5.55 -3.08
CA ALA A 10 6.00 -5.23 -3.36
C ALA A 10 5.60 -3.86 -2.79
N ILE A 11 6.17 -3.49 -1.64
CA ILE A 11 5.94 -2.18 -1.03
C ILE A 11 6.62 -1.08 -1.84
N VAL A 12 7.87 -1.29 -2.25
CA VAL A 12 8.58 -0.34 -3.11
C VAL A 12 7.85 -0.15 -4.44
N ASP A 13 7.37 -1.23 -5.07
CA ASP A 13 6.58 -1.13 -6.30
C ASP A 13 5.25 -0.41 -6.09
N ALA A 14 4.55 -0.65 -4.97
CA ALA A 14 3.31 0.04 -4.65
C ALA A 14 3.50 1.55 -4.39
N LEU A 15 4.65 1.95 -3.85
CA LEU A 15 4.99 3.36 -3.65
C LEU A 15 5.43 4.06 -4.95
N ARG A 16 6.14 3.35 -5.83
CA ARG A 16 6.62 3.90 -7.12
C ARG A 16 5.54 3.90 -8.20
N ASN A 17 4.77 2.82 -8.28
CA ASN A 17 3.77 2.57 -9.32
C ASN A 17 2.41 2.20 -8.70
N PRO A 18 1.80 3.09 -7.89
CA PRO A 18 0.51 2.82 -7.28
C PRO A 18 -0.59 2.65 -8.35
N THR A 19 -1.55 1.78 -8.08
CA THR A 19 -2.79 1.70 -8.88
C THR A 19 -3.66 2.92 -8.63
N ARG A 20 -3.69 3.39 -7.37
CA ARG A 20 -4.42 4.60 -6.97
C ARG A 20 -3.77 5.20 -5.74
N VAL A 21 -3.75 6.52 -5.67
CA VAL A 21 -3.34 7.26 -4.47
C VAL A 21 -4.52 8.10 -4.00
N LEU A 22 -4.84 8.02 -2.71
CA LEU A 22 -5.80 8.90 -2.06
C LEU A 22 -5.05 9.80 -1.08
N TYR A 23 -5.50 11.05 -1.00
CA TYR A 23 -4.96 12.09 -0.14
C TYR A 23 -6.04 12.44 0.88
N ASP A 24 -5.66 12.52 2.15
CA ASP A 24 -6.51 12.99 3.23
C ASP A 24 -6.10 14.42 3.64
N VAL A 25 -6.98 15.13 4.35
CA VAL A 25 -6.76 16.51 4.80
C VAL A 25 -5.60 16.67 5.78
N ASP A 26 -5.21 15.61 6.49
CA ASP A 26 -4.14 15.60 7.49
C ASP A 26 -2.76 15.17 6.91
N ASN A 27 -2.44 15.48 5.65
CA ASN A 27 -1.20 15.05 4.97
C ASN A 27 -0.96 13.53 4.98
N ARG A 28 -2.04 12.75 5.11
CA ARG A 28 -2.00 11.30 5.02
C ARG A 28 -2.28 10.85 3.60
N LEU A 29 -1.55 9.82 3.20
CA LEU A 29 -1.56 9.24 1.87
C LEU A 29 -1.92 7.78 1.99
N LEU A 30 -2.91 7.35 1.22
CA LEU A 30 -3.24 5.96 1.04
C LEU A 30 -2.86 5.53 -0.37
N PHE A 31 -1.77 4.77 -0.47
CA PHE A 31 -1.38 4.09 -1.70
C PHE A 31 -2.12 2.76 -1.78
N LYS A 32 -2.79 2.54 -2.92
CA LYS A 32 -3.43 1.28 -3.28
C LYS A 32 -2.67 0.65 -4.43
N LYS A 33 -2.28 -0.62 -4.29
CA LYS A 33 -1.67 -1.40 -5.37
C LYS A 33 -2.36 -2.74 -5.53
N LEU A 34 -2.91 -2.96 -6.71
CA LEU A 34 -3.32 -4.29 -7.14
C LEU A 34 -2.13 -5.07 -7.66
N TYR A 35 -2.02 -6.31 -7.21
CA TYR A 35 -1.01 -7.25 -7.71
C TYR A 35 -1.57 -8.67 -7.66
N LYS A 36 -0.99 -9.55 -8.47
CA LYS A 36 -1.32 -10.97 -8.46
C LYS A 36 -0.25 -11.73 -7.69
N ASN A 37 -0.68 -12.59 -6.77
CA ASN A 37 0.20 -13.52 -6.06
C ASN A 37 -0.40 -14.93 -6.17
N LYS A 38 0.30 -15.85 -6.86
CA LYS A 38 -0.14 -17.23 -7.11
C LYS A 38 -1.59 -17.29 -7.61
N ASP A 39 -1.86 -16.59 -8.70
CA ASP A 39 -3.17 -16.48 -9.38
C ASP A 39 -4.31 -15.81 -8.59
N LYS A 40 -4.03 -15.33 -7.37
CA LYS A 40 -5.00 -14.56 -6.58
C LYS A 40 -4.71 -13.08 -6.68
N GLU A 41 -5.74 -12.29 -6.99
CA GLU A 41 -5.68 -10.84 -6.87
C GLU A 41 -5.59 -10.44 -5.40
N ARG A 42 -4.62 -9.57 -5.12
CA ARG A 42 -4.39 -9.00 -3.81
C ARG A 42 -4.29 -7.49 -3.93
N LEU A 43 -4.70 -6.83 -2.85
CA LEU A 43 -4.62 -5.40 -2.71
C LEU A 43 -3.67 -5.07 -1.57
N LEU A 44 -2.62 -4.33 -1.89
CA LEU A 44 -1.75 -3.71 -0.92
C LEU A 44 -2.26 -2.30 -0.64
N LEU A 45 -2.49 -2.00 0.63
CA LEU A 45 -2.87 -0.70 1.14
C LEU A 45 -1.73 -0.20 2.01
N ILE A 46 -1.13 0.93 1.63
CA ILE A 46 -0.04 1.56 2.38
C ILE A 46 -0.51 2.93 2.82
N VAL A 47 -0.63 3.12 4.13
CA VAL A 47 -0.85 4.42 4.75
C VAL A 47 0.50 5.02 5.06
N ALA A 48 0.77 6.18 4.50
CA ALA A 48 1.95 6.97 4.80
C ALA A 48 1.55 8.39 5.20
N GLU A 49 2.40 9.04 5.97
CA GLU A 49 2.28 10.46 6.30
C GLU A 49 3.50 11.17 5.73
N MET A 50 3.25 12.36 5.17
CA MET A 50 4.32 13.19 4.62
C MET A 50 4.82 14.13 5.70
N GLU A 51 6.02 13.84 6.23
CA GLU A 51 6.72 14.71 7.15
C GLU A 51 7.88 15.39 6.39
N LYS A 52 7.66 16.66 6.00
CA LYS A 52 8.58 17.43 5.15
C LYS A 52 8.85 16.72 3.81
N GLU A 53 10.04 16.14 3.65
CA GLU A 53 10.50 15.46 2.43
C GLU A 53 10.57 13.93 2.59
N ILE A 54 10.11 13.39 3.72
CA ILE A 54 10.18 11.95 4.03
C ILE A 54 8.77 11.38 4.12
N PHE A 55 8.52 10.29 3.40
CA PHE A 55 7.32 9.49 3.56
C PHE A 55 7.51 8.48 4.69
N LYS A 56 6.76 8.67 5.77
CA LYS A 56 6.73 7.73 6.88
C LYS A 56 5.59 6.75 6.69
N VAL A 57 5.92 5.48 6.45
CA VAL A 57 4.91 4.42 6.34
C VAL A 57 4.39 4.09 7.74
N ILE A 58 3.11 4.38 7.99
CA ILE A 58 2.42 4.11 9.26
C ILE A 58 1.88 2.69 9.29
N THR A 59 1.27 2.26 8.18
CA THR A 59 0.56 0.97 8.14
C THR A 59 0.63 0.37 6.74
N VAL A 60 0.85 -0.95 6.70
CA VAL A 60 0.77 -1.76 5.48
C VAL A 60 -0.22 -2.89 5.73
N ILE A 61 -1.22 -2.98 4.87
CA ILE A 61 -2.23 -4.03 4.87
C ILE A 61 -2.17 -4.74 3.52
N ASP A 62 -1.97 -6.05 3.56
CA ASP A 62 -2.14 -6.94 2.42
C ASP A 62 -3.46 -7.69 2.59
N THR A 63 -4.37 -7.56 1.63
CA THR A 63 -5.67 -8.24 1.66
C THR A 63 -6.04 -8.88 0.33
N SER A 64 -6.69 -10.05 0.39
CA SER A 64 -7.38 -10.66 -0.75
C SER A 64 -8.78 -10.07 -0.98
N LYS A 65 -9.28 -9.20 -0.09
CA LYS A 65 -10.63 -8.60 -0.19
C LYS A 65 -10.65 -7.42 -1.15
N VAL A 66 -10.15 -7.61 -2.37
CA VAL A 66 -10.02 -6.56 -3.39
C VAL A 66 -11.35 -5.82 -3.61
N LYS A 67 -12.45 -6.55 -3.85
CA LYS A 67 -13.78 -5.98 -4.11
C LYS A 67 -14.36 -5.12 -2.97
N LYS A 68 -13.84 -5.25 -1.75
CA LYS A 68 -14.31 -4.45 -0.60
C LYS A 68 -13.64 -3.07 -0.54
N TYR A 69 -12.44 -2.95 -1.11
CA TYR A 69 -11.55 -1.82 -0.87
C TYR A 69 -11.13 -1.08 -2.15
N LEU A 70 -11.52 -1.57 -3.33
CA LEU A 70 -11.35 -0.87 -4.60
C LEU A 70 -12.48 0.12 -4.85
#